data_AF-A0A2S9FKB9-F1
#
_entry.id   AF-A0A2S9FKB9-F1
#
_cell.length_a   1.000
_cell.length_b   1.000
_cell.length_c   1.000
_cell.angle_alpha   90.00
_cell.angle_beta   90.00
_cell.angle_gamma   90.00
#
_symmetry.space_group_name_H-M   'P 1'
#
loop_
_entity.id
_entity.type
_entity.pdbx_description
1 polymer ?
#
loop_
_entity_poly.entity_id
_entity_poly.type
_entity_poly.pdbx_seq_one_letter_code
_entity_poly.pdbx_strand_id
1 'polypeptide(L)'
;MSCVFCAIVAGDAPAIRIYEDDDYLAILDIRPFTRGHTLVIPKVHTVDLTDTPPQTVAQMAVIGQRIAKAARVSGLHADGNNIAVNDGKSAFQSV
;
A
#
# COMPACT_ATOMS: atom_id res chain seq x y z
N MET A 1 20.44 -1.87 -4.83
CA MET A 1 19.15 -1.64 -4.15
C MET A 1 18.66 -0.26 -4.55
N SER A 2 17.70 -0.17 -5.46
CA SER A 2 17.18 1.09 -6.04
C SER A 2 15.65 1.20 -5.92
N CYS A 3 15.04 0.50 -4.97
CA CYS A 3 13.60 0.50 -4.76
C CYS A 3 13.18 1.67 -3.85
N VAL A 4 12.30 2.55 -4.35
CA VAL A 4 11.80 3.70 -3.59
C VAL A 4 10.97 3.29 -2.38
N PHE A 5 10.20 2.20 -2.46
CA PHE A 5 9.43 1.70 -1.31
C PHE A 5 10.34 1.14 -0.21
N CYS A 6 11.45 0.47 -0.56
CA CYS A 6 12.44 0.08 0.45
C CYS A 6 13.06 1.28 1.16
N ALA A 7 13.39 2.36 0.42
CA ALA A 7 13.90 3.58 1.03
C ALA A 7 12.88 4.25 1.97
N ILE A 8 11.58 4.22 1.62
CA ILE A 8 10.51 4.74 2.49
C ILE A 8 10.36 3.90 3.76
N VAL A 9 10.42 2.57 3.63
CA VAL A 9 10.37 1.61 4.76
C VAL A 9 11.58 1.80 5.67
N ALA A 10 12.78 1.99 5.11
CA ALA A 10 14.01 2.25 5.86
C ALA A 10 14.05 3.65 6.53
N GLY A 11 13.17 4.55 6.12
CA GLY A 11 13.16 5.94 6.60
C GLY A 11 14.11 6.88 5.83
N ASP A 12 14.78 6.38 4.80
CA ASP A 12 15.71 7.14 3.95
C ASP A 12 14.99 8.06 2.94
N ALA A 13 13.71 7.82 2.68
CA ALA A 13 12.86 8.65 1.84
C ALA A 13 11.59 9.11 2.59
N PRO A 14 11.09 10.32 2.30
CA PRO A 14 9.91 10.86 2.98
C PRO A 14 8.62 10.19 2.51
N ALA A 15 7.66 10.04 3.42
CA ALA A 15 6.30 9.63 3.10
C ALA A 15 5.30 10.14 4.16
N ILE A 16 4.04 10.34 3.76
CA ILE A 16 2.95 10.57 4.71
C ILE A 16 2.45 9.20 5.17
N ARG A 17 2.94 8.74 6.32
CA ARG A 17 2.59 7.44 6.92
C ARG A 17 1.25 7.55 7.65
N ILE A 18 0.35 6.60 7.40
CA ILE A 18 -0.98 6.58 8.03
C ILE A 18 -1.29 5.28 8.79
N TYR A 19 -0.48 4.24 8.58
CA TYR A 19 -0.53 2.97 9.30
C TYR A 19 0.86 2.35 9.29
N GLU A 20 1.26 1.74 10.40
CA GLU A 20 2.49 0.97 10.48
C GLU A 20 2.36 -0.11 11.56
N ASP A 21 2.83 -1.32 11.25
CA ASP A 21 3.08 -2.40 12.21
C ASP A 21 4.47 -3.01 11.95
N ASP A 22 4.77 -4.16 12.56
CA ASP A 22 6.08 -4.81 12.45
C ASP A 22 6.42 -5.23 11.00
N ASP A 23 5.42 -5.58 10.19
CA ASP A 23 5.58 -6.20 8.87
C ASP A 23 5.12 -5.31 7.71
N TYR A 24 4.31 -4.28 7.98
CA TYR A 24 3.65 -3.46 6.95
C TYR A 24 3.72 -1.97 7.25
N LEU A 25 3.69 -1.21 6.17
CA LEU A 25 3.58 0.25 6.17
C LEU A 25 2.47 0.66 5.19
N ALA A 26 1.62 1.62 5.57
CA ALA A 26 0.73 2.27 4.62
C ALA A 26 0.98 3.78 4.55
N ILE A 27 1.07 4.28 3.32
CA ILE A 27 1.40 5.67 3.01
C ILE A 27 0.39 6.26 2.04
N LEU A 28 0.23 7.58 2.05
CA LEU A 28 -0.52 8.26 0.99
C LEU A 28 0.28 8.28 -0.32
N ASP A 29 -0.40 8.00 -1.42
CA ASP A 29 0.19 8.12 -2.77
C ASP A 29 0.47 9.59 -3.09
N ILE A 30 1.63 9.87 -3.68
CA ILE A 30 2.04 11.21 -4.12
C ILE A 30 1.35 11.66 -5.43
N ARG A 31 0.78 10.72 -6.19
CA ARG A 31 -0.05 10.94 -7.38
C ARG A 31 -1.44 10.33 -7.15
N PRO A 32 -2.22 10.86 -6.20
CA PRO A 32 -3.48 10.25 -5.80
C PRO A 32 -4.54 10.35 -6.89
N PHE A 33 -5.25 9.25 -7.18
CA PHE A 33 -6.49 9.32 -7.97
C PHE A 33 -7.60 10.07 -7.22
N THR A 34 -7.66 9.91 -5.89
CA THR A 34 -8.61 10.57 -5.00
C THR A 34 -7.93 10.95 -3.69
N ARG A 35 -8.48 11.92 -2.96
CA ARG A 35 -7.96 12.27 -1.62
C ARG A 35 -8.04 11.05 -0.69
N GLY A 36 -6.93 10.71 -0.06
CA GLY A 36 -6.81 9.51 0.79
C GLY A 36 -6.37 8.25 0.06
N HIS A 37 -6.05 8.32 -1.25
CA HIS A 37 -5.44 7.20 -1.97
C HIS A 37 -4.18 6.71 -1.22
N THR A 38 -4.21 5.45 -0.82
CA THR A 38 -3.25 4.85 0.11
C THR A 38 -2.63 3.62 -0.52
N LEU A 39 -1.32 3.47 -0.36
CA LEU A 39 -0.55 2.29 -0.73
C LEU A 39 -0.21 1.48 0.52
N VAL A 40 -0.56 0.19 0.54
CA VAL A 40 -0.16 -0.76 1.59
C VAL A 40 1.05 -1.53 1.09
N ILE A 41 2.14 -1.52 1.86
CA ILE A 41 3.47 -1.96 1.45
C ILE A 41 4.00 -2.96 2.48
N PRO A 42 4.27 -4.21 2.11
CA PRO A 42 5.05 -5.12 2.95
C PRO A 42 6.48 -4.58 3.14
N LYS A 43 7.00 -4.64 4.38
CA LYS A 43 8.37 -4.20 4.68
C LYS A 43 9.44 -5.12 4.07
N VAL A 44 9.09 -6.40 3.87
CA VAL A 44 9.92 -7.35 3.12
C VAL A 44 9.70 -7.17 1.62
N HIS A 45 10.77 -6.92 0.87
CA HIS A 45 10.70 -6.70 -0.57
C HIS A 45 10.48 -8.01 -1.34
N THR A 46 9.42 -8.03 -2.13
CA THR A 46 9.07 -9.00 -3.18
C THR A 46 8.50 -8.18 -4.35
N VAL A 47 8.52 -8.73 -5.56
CA VAL A 47 8.23 -7.96 -6.78
C VAL A 47 6.75 -8.01 -7.13
N ASP A 48 6.17 -9.21 -7.20
CA ASP A 48 4.83 -9.42 -7.73
C ASP A 48 4.19 -10.68 -7.10
N LEU A 49 3.05 -11.14 -7.61
CA LEU A 49 2.35 -12.28 -7.00
C LEU A 49 3.11 -13.61 -7.16
N THR A 50 4.14 -13.67 -8.01
CA THR A 50 4.89 -14.90 -8.26
C THR A 50 5.98 -15.18 -7.22
N ASP A 51 6.49 -14.15 -6.55
CA ASP A 51 7.52 -14.26 -5.50
C ASP A 51 7.02 -13.78 -4.11
N THR A 52 5.85 -13.16 -4.03
CA THR A 52 5.22 -12.77 -2.75
C THR A 52 4.57 -13.99 -2.06
N PRO A 53 4.88 -14.27 -0.77
CA PRO A 53 4.21 -15.32 -0.03
C PRO A 53 2.69 -15.10 0.08
N PRO A 54 1.85 -16.15 -0.04
CA PRO A 54 0.38 -16.00 0.00
C PRO A 54 -0.14 -15.33 1.28
N GLN A 55 0.50 -15.58 2.41
CA GLN A 55 0.15 -14.98 3.69
C GLN A 55 0.41 -13.47 3.68
N THR A 56 1.47 -13.03 3.00
CA THR A 56 1.80 -11.62 2.85
C THR A 56 0.72 -10.89 2.06
N VAL A 57 0.23 -11.48 0.97
CA VAL A 57 -0.87 -10.94 0.16
C VAL A 57 -2.17 -10.89 0.96
N ALA A 58 -2.49 -11.96 1.69
CA ALA A 58 -3.70 -12.03 2.51
C ALA A 58 -3.73 -10.92 3.57
N GLN A 59 -2.61 -10.72 4.28
CA GLN A 59 -2.51 -9.70 5.31
C GLN A 59 -2.52 -8.28 4.74
N MET A 60 -1.95 -8.07 3.54
CA MET A 60 -2.05 -6.79 2.81
C MET A 60 -3.51 -6.43 2.52
N ALA A 61 -4.34 -7.41 2.13
CA ALA A 61 -5.78 -7.22 1.93
C ALA A 61 -6.53 -6.93 3.25
N VAL A 62 -6.16 -7.57 4.36
CA VAL A 62 -6.72 -7.28 5.70
C VAL A 62 -6.44 -5.83 6.10
N ILE A 63 -5.21 -5.35 5.90
CA ILE A 63 -4.83 -3.96 6.18
C ILE A 63 -5.56 -2.99 5.25
N GLY A 64 -5.65 -3.31 3.96
CA GLY A 64 -6.45 -2.56 2.99
C GLY A 64 -7.92 -2.42 3.41
N GLN A 65 -8.53 -3.51 3.90
CA GLN A 65 -9.89 -3.47 4.43
C GLN A 65 -10.01 -2.55 5.66
N ARG A 66 -9.03 -2.57 6.57
CA ARG A 66 -9.00 -1.68 7.74
C ARG A 66 -8.96 -0.21 7.32
N ILE A 67 -8.09 0.15 6.37
CA ILE A 67 -7.95 1.52 5.86
C ILE A 67 -9.22 1.95 5.11
N ALA A 68 -9.82 1.06 4.31
CA ALA A 68 -11.09 1.33 3.64
C ALA A 68 -12.23 1.61 4.63
N LYS A 69 -12.31 0.86 5.74
CA LYS A 69 -13.27 1.13 6.83
C LYS A 69 -13.00 2.50 7.47
N ALA A 70 -11.74 2.83 7.74
CA ALA A 70 -11.35 4.12 8.30
C ALA A 70 -11.72 5.28 7.37
N ALA A 71 -11.45 5.17 6.07
CA ALA A 71 -11.79 6.19 5.08
C ALA A 71 -13.29 6.51 5.07
N ARG A 72 -14.15 5.49 5.19
CA ARG A 72 -15.61 5.63 5.19
C ARG A 72 -16.18 6.38 6.40
N VAL A 73 -15.51 6.30 7.55
CA VAL A 73 -15.92 7.00 8.79
C VAL A 73 -15.11 8.27 9.06
N SER A 74 -14.17 8.60 8.17
CA SER A 74 -13.34 9.79 8.28
C SER A 74 -14.02 11.03 7.72
N GLY A 75 -13.40 12.20 7.93
CA GLY A 75 -13.78 13.45 7.27
C GLY A 75 -13.50 13.50 5.76
N LEU A 76 -13.06 12.40 5.14
CA LEU A 76 -12.95 12.30 3.67
C LEU A 76 -14.28 11.91 3.01
N HIS A 77 -15.27 11.47 3.80
CA HIS A 77 -16.62 11.15 3.31
C HIS A 77 -16.62 10.11 2.17
N ALA A 78 -15.81 9.05 2.31
CA ALA A 78 -15.75 8.01 1.29
C ALA A 78 -17.01 7.10 1.35
N ASP A 79 -17.76 7.03 0.25
CA ASP A 79 -18.88 6.09 0.09
C ASP A 79 -18.45 4.73 -0.51
N GLY A 80 -17.20 4.64 -0.96
CA GLY A 80 -16.66 3.55 -1.78
C GLY A 80 -15.15 3.45 -1.64
N ASN A 81 -14.59 2.26 -1.88
CA ASN A 81 -13.15 2.08 -2.04
C ASN A 81 -12.91 1.02 -3.13
N ASN A 82 -11.90 1.24 -3.96
CA ASN A 82 -11.32 0.21 -4.81
C ASN A 82 -10.08 -0.35 -4.12
N ILE A 83 -9.94 -1.68 -4.11
CA ILE A 83 -8.70 -2.36 -3.70
C ILE A 83 -8.10 -2.96 -4.97
N ALA A 84 -6.83 -2.66 -5.23
CA ALA A 84 -6.12 -3.11 -6.43
C ALA A 84 -4.73 -3.60 -6.07
N VAL A 85 -4.32 -4.67 -6.75
CA VAL A 85 -2.92 -5.11 -6.87
C VAL A 85 -2.65 -5.20 -8.37
N ASN A 86 -1.63 -4.46 -8.82
CA ASN A 86 -1.19 -4.50 -10.20
C ASN A 86 -0.04 -5.51 -10.30
N ASP A 87 -0.36 -6.75 -10.66
CA ASP A 87 0.59 -7.85 -10.77
C ASP A 87 1.33 -7.82 -12.14
N GLY A 88 2.56 -7.33 -12.14
CA GLY A 88 3.40 -7.25 -13.32
C GLY A 88 3.14 -6.04 -14.22
N LYS A 89 4.10 -5.76 -15.11
CA LYS A 89 4.11 -4.58 -15.99
C LYS A 89 2.85 -4.44 -16.85
N SER A 90 2.32 -5.55 -17.36
CA SER A 90 1.11 -5.56 -18.20
C SER A 90 -0.15 -5.13 -17.43
N ALA A 91 -0.16 -5.27 -16.10
CA ALA A 91 -1.21 -4.80 -15.22
C ALA A 91 -0.95 -3.37 -14.69
N PHE A 92 -0.06 -2.61 -15.33
CA PHE A 92 0.34 -1.24 -14.95
C PHE A 92 1.22 -1.14 -13.69
N GLN A 93 1.90 -2.21 -13.28
CA GLN A 93 2.92 -2.11 -12.24
C GLN A 93 4.08 -1.20 -12.70
N SER A 94 4.48 -0.26 -11.86
CA SER A 94 5.60 0.67 -12.13
C SER A 94 6.65 0.73 -11.03
N VAL A 95 6.38 0.13 -9.87
CA VAL A 95 7.28 0.00 -8.72
C VAL A 95 7.18 -1.42 -8.17
#